data_AF-A0A7V5WEW1-F1
#
_entry.id   AF-A0A7V5WEW1-F1
#
_cell.length_a   1.000
_cell.length_b   1.000
_cell.length_c   1.000
_cell.angle_alpha   90.00
_cell.angle_beta   90.00
_cell.angle_gamma   90.00
#
_symmetry.space_group_name_H-M   'P 1'
#
loop_
_entity.id
_entity.type
_entity.pdbx_description
1 polymer ?
#
loop_
_entity_poly.entity_id
_entity_poly.type
_entity_poly.pdbx_seq_one_letter_code
_entity_poly.pdbx_strand_id
1 'polypeptide(L)' 'MTVGLCSIELYLPGSGSLKGKRSRLKPLLHRLRREFNLAAAETAHNDLWQSAG' A
#
# COMPACT_ATOMS: atom_id res chain seq x y z
N MET A 1 23.81 12.69 2.32
CA MET A 1 22.38 12.55 1.94
C MET A 1 21.79 11.46 2.81
N THR A 2 20.77 11.77 3.61
CA THR A 2 20.12 10.81 4.52
C THR A 2 18.79 10.41 3.91
N VAL A 3 18.54 9.11 3.77
CA VAL A 3 17.29 8.56 3.25
C VAL A 3 16.58 7.82 4.37
N GLY A 4 15.34 8.22 4.66
CA GLY A 4 14.47 7.48 5.56
C GLY A 4 13.73 6.39 4.80
N LEU A 5 13.63 5.20 5.38
CA LEU A 5 12.85 4.07 4.87
C LEU A 5 11.84 3.64 5.94
N CYS A 6 10.65 3.26 5.51
CA CYS A 6 9.61 2.73 6.36
C CYS A 6 8.86 1.63 5.60
N SER A 7 8.63 0.50 6.27
CA SER A 7 7.82 -0.62 5.76
C SER A 7 6.62 -0.78 6.69
N ILE A 8 5.44 -0.93 6.10
CA ILE A 8 4.17 -1.02 6.83
C ILE A 8 3.41 -2.22 6.30
N GLU A 9 2.97 -3.09 7.20
CA GLU A 9 2.03 -4.16 6.86
C GLU A 9 0.60 -3.72 7.15
N LEU A 10 -0.29 -3.94 6.20
CA LEU A 10 -1.70 -3.59 6.29
C LEU A 10 -2.56 -4.85 6.19
N TYR A 11 -3.41 -5.03 7.19
CA TYR A 11 -4.51 -5.97 7.11
C TYR A 11 -5.76 -5.27 6.54
N LEU A 12 -6.34 -5.85 5.49
CA LEU A 12 -7.46 -5.29 4.72
C LEU A 12 -8.70 -6.18 4.89
N PRO A 13 -9.41 -6.07 6.03
CA PRO A 13 -10.60 -6.87 6.28
C PRO A 13 -11.68 -6.58 5.23
N GLY A 14 -12.34 -7.65 4.79
CA GLY A 14 -13.39 -7.58 3.76
C GLY A 14 -12.89 -7.46 2.32
N SER A 15 -11.58 -7.55 2.07
CA SER A 15 -11.08 -7.73 0.71
C SER A 15 -11.27 -9.19 0.28
N GLY A 16 -12.13 -9.41 -0.72
CA GLY A 16 -12.44 -10.74 -1.28
C GLY A 16 -11.81 -10.99 -2.66
N SER A 17 -10.96 -10.09 -3.15
CA SER A 17 -10.26 -10.26 -4.43
C SER A 17 -9.04 -9.35 -4.53
N LEU A 18 -8.10 -9.70 -5.40
CA LEU A 18 -6.94 -8.86 -5.72
C LEU A 18 -7.33 -7.49 -6.30
N LYS A 19 -8.40 -7.45 -7.10
CA LYS A 19 -8.93 -6.18 -7.63
C LYS A 19 -9.46 -5.30 -6.49
N GLY A 20 -10.16 -5.89 -5.52
CA GLY A 20 -10.67 -5.19 -4.34
C GLY A 20 -9.55 -4.65 -3.45
N LYS A 21 -8.48 -5.42 -3.24
CA LYS A 21 -7.26 -4.93 -2.57
C LYS A 21 -6.66 -3.73 -3.31
N ARG A 22 -6.42 -3.86 -4.61
CA ARG A 22 -5.83 -2.79 -5.44
C ARG A 22 -6.68 -1.52 -5.48
N SER A 23 -8.01 -1.65 -5.48
CA SER A 23 -8.90 -0.47 -5.46
C SER A 23 -8.81 0.31 -4.15
N ARG A 24 -8.47 -0.35 -3.03
CA ARG A 24 -8.22 0.30 -1.74
C ARG A 24 -6.79 0.89 -1.62
N LEU A 25 -5.77 0.16 -2.06
CA LEU A 25 -4.38 0.60 -1.95
C LEU A 25 -4.02 1.75 -2.91
N LYS A 26 -4.51 1.71 -4.15
CA LYS A 26 -4.20 2.72 -5.17
C LYS A 26 -4.51 4.16 -4.73
N PRO A 27 -5.70 4.49 -4.21
CA PRO A 27 -5.98 5.86 -3.75
C PRO A 27 -5.15 6.24 -2.51
N LEU A 28 -4.85 5.29 -1.62
CA LEU A 28 -4.01 5.53 -0.44
C LEU A 28 -2.58 5.93 -0.85
N LEU A 29 -1.94 5.14 -1.70
CA LEU A 29 -0.59 5.43 -2.21
C LEU A 29 -0.56 6.75 -3.00
N HIS A 30 -1.58 7.01 -3.81
CA HIS A 30 -1.70 8.27 -4.55
C HIS A 30 -1.82 9.47 -3.61
N ARG A 31 -2.62 9.36 -2.55
CA ARG A 31 -2.79 10.43 -1.55
C ARG A 31 -1.48 10.72 -0.82
N LEU A 32 -0.77 9.68 -0.36
CA LEU A 32 0.52 9.83 0.32
C LEU A 32 1.55 10.56 -0.54
N ARG A 33 1.69 10.16 -1.81
CA ARG A 33 2.61 10.80 -2.76
C ARG A 33 2.24 12.25 -3.12
N ARG A 34 0.96 12.63 -2.94
CA ARG A 34 0.47 13.99 -3.19
C ARG A 34 0.61 14.91 -1.97
N GLU A 35 0.37 14.38 -0.78
CA GLU A 35 0.39 15.15 0.47
C GLU A 35 1.79 15.27 1.08
N PHE A 36 2.66 14.29 0.81
CA PHE A 36 4.02 14.25 1.35
C PHE A 36 5.05 14.12 0.23
N ASN A 37 6.24 14.68 0.44
CA ASN A 37 7.38 14.52 -0.45
C ASN A 37 8.05 13.16 -0.24
N LEU A 38 7.34 12.07 -0.54
CA LEU A 38 7.81 10.71 -0.37
C LEU A 38 7.51 9.83 -1.58
N ALA A 39 8.28 8.76 -1.73
CA ALA A 39 7.97 7.64 -2.61
C ALA A 39 7.29 6.53 -1.79
N ALA A 40 6.20 5.96 -2.32
CA ALA A 40 5.49 4.85 -1.70
C ALA A 40 5.04 3.85 -2.77
N ALA A 41 5.10 2.56 -2.42
CA ALA A 41 4.70 1.44 -3.26
C ALA A 41 4.23 0.26 -2.38
N GLU A 42 3.43 -0.62 -2.95
CA GLU A 42 3.19 -1.97 -2.41
C GLU A 42 4.36 -2.86 -2.85
N THR A 43 5.01 -3.54 -1.90
CA THR A 43 6.22 -4.32 -2.11
C THR A 43 6.08 -5.79 -1.73
N ALA A 44 5.03 -6.18 -1.00
CA ALA A 44 4.81 -7.54 -0.53
C ALA A 44 3.33 -7.97 -0.54
N HIS A 45 3.10 -9.29 -0.41
CA HIS A 45 1.77 -9.90 -0.31
C HIS A 45 0.86 -9.68 -1.54
N ASN A 46 1.43 -9.46 -2.73
CA ASN A 46 0.69 -9.12 -3.96
C ASN A 46 -0.37 -10.16 -4.40
N ASP A 47 -0.26 -11.41 -3.92
CA ASP A 47 -1.20 -12.50 -4.22
C ASP A 47 -2.22 -12.77 -3.10
N LEU A 48 -2.10 -12.07 -1.97
CA LEU A 48 -3.05 -12.15 -0.86
C LEU A 48 -4.10 -11.05 -0.96
N TRP A 49 -5.35 -11.37 -0.67
CA TRP A 49 -6.45 -10.40 -0.74
C TRP A 49 -6.49 -9.47 0.47
N GLN A 50 -6.17 -10.00 1.65
CA GLN A 50 -6.37 -9.32 2.93
C GLN A 50 -5.08 -8.81 3.58
N SER A 51 -3.93 -8.98 2.94
CA SER A 51 -2.64 -8.53 3.46
C SER A 51 -1.92 -7.72 2.39
N ALA A 52 -1.29 -6.61 2.78
CA ALA A 52 -0.43 -5.80 1.92
C ALA A 52 0.84 -5.42 2.69
N GLY A 53 1.96 -5.31 1.98
CA GLY A 53 3.19 -4.71 2.47
C GLY A 53 3.93 -4.03 1.33
#